data_AF-A0A929A5G4-F1
#
_entry.id   AF-A0A929A5G4-F1
#
_cell.length_a   1.000
_cell.length_b   1.000
_cell.length_c   1.000
_cell.angle_alpha   90.00
_cell.angle_beta   90.00
_cell.angle_gamma   90.00
#
_symmetry.space_group_name_H-M   'P 1'
#
loop_
_entity.id
_entity.type
_entity.pdbx_description
1 polymer ?
#
loop_
_entity_poly.entity_id
_entity_poly.type
_entity_poly.pdbx_seq_one_letter_code
_entity_poly.pdbx_strand_id
1 'polypeptide(L)'
;MVKQHRAIAPNTIPSWQKNLPAPVRFLLRPWLLLALMLHGVVLWLPLLPGDEPLEPEPEPESVSLTPLPLPPAEEAIVLPPSPPPSPPPAPEPPPQAIAPTPQIQPQPQQLVIPQNPEPTPSPEPTPMPSPEPAATPSPTTPAAGPSPSPDPATSPSSEATPTPDTPWTDLPHIEGATAGCGGQDVCWQTDTRRWSTVRETLEADLVAQGYTLRDVTSESGINPDFAGVFAVEEGTEIAYYIHFVSGLEGARYIMAEAPLTADELDELRR
;
A
#
# COMPACT_ATOMS: atom_id res chain seq x y z
N MET A 1 20.59 4.34 -40.19
CA MET A 1 21.09 3.95 -38.85
C MET A 1 21.79 5.14 -38.22
N VAL A 2 21.09 5.93 -37.41
CA VAL A 2 21.64 7.12 -36.74
C VAL A 2 21.81 6.79 -35.27
N LYS A 3 23.06 6.77 -34.80
CA LYS A 3 23.43 6.56 -33.40
C LYS A 3 23.12 7.85 -32.63
N GLN A 4 22.01 7.88 -31.89
CA GLN A 4 21.73 8.94 -30.93
C GLN A 4 22.66 8.76 -29.72
N HIS A 5 23.66 9.63 -29.61
CA HIS A 5 24.43 9.80 -28.39
C HIS A 5 23.57 10.54 -27.36
N ARG A 6 23.04 9.79 -26.37
CA ARG A 6 22.40 10.37 -25.18
C ARG A 6 23.45 11.15 -24.40
N ALA A 7 23.34 12.48 -24.41
CA ALA A 7 24.10 13.33 -23.53
C ALA A 7 23.64 13.07 -22.08
N ILE A 8 24.58 12.64 -21.23
CA ILE A 8 24.35 12.48 -19.79
C ILE A 8 24.27 13.89 -19.21
N ALA A 9 23.08 14.29 -18.75
CA ALA A 9 22.89 15.59 -18.11
C ALA A 9 23.73 15.67 -16.82
N PRO A 10 24.32 16.84 -16.50
CA PRO A 10 25.13 17.02 -15.31
C PRO A 10 24.26 16.82 -14.05
N ASN A 11 24.77 15.95 -13.18
CA ASN A 11 24.22 15.52 -11.89
C ASN A 11 23.47 16.66 -11.16
N THR A 12 22.14 16.63 -11.19
CA THR A 12 21.27 17.61 -10.54
C THR A 12 21.31 17.35 -9.05
N ILE A 13 22.08 18.16 -8.30
CA ILE A 13 22.11 18.11 -6.84
C ILE A 13 20.68 18.34 -6.33
N PRO A 14 20.12 17.44 -5.51
CA PRO A 14 18.72 17.51 -5.11
C PRO A 14 18.45 18.78 -4.30
N SER A 15 17.36 19.47 -4.63
CA SER A 15 17.03 20.83 -4.16
C SER A 15 16.99 20.98 -2.64
N TRP A 16 16.67 19.91 -1.91
CA TRP A 16 16.61 19.91 -0.44
C TRP A 16 17.96 20.20 0.23
N GLN A 17 19.11 19.91 -0.41
CA GLN A 17 20.43 20.25 0.14
C GLN A 17 20.70 21.77 0.18
N LYS A 18 19.99 22.57 -0.62
CA LYS A 18 20.23 24.01 -0.72
C LYS A 18 19.57 24.83 0.39
N ASN A 19 18.70 24.23 1.20
CA ASN A 19 17.93 24.92 2.25
C ASN A 19 18.43 24.61 3.67
N LEU A 20 19.45 23.77 3.85
CA LEU A 20 19.97 23.46 5.18
C LEU A 20 20.80 24.64 5.74
N PRO A 21 20.68 24.98 7.04
CA PRO A 21 21.52 25.99 7.68
C PRO A 21 23.01 25.66 7.53
N ALA A 22 23.85 26.68 7.35
CA ALA A 22 25.30 26.53 7.16
C ALA A 22 26.00 25.59 8.17
N PRO A 23 25.72 25.62 9.48
CA PRO A 23 26.39 24.71 10.42
C PRO A 23 26.01 23.23 10.20
N VAL A 24 24.78 22.95 9.77
CA VAL A 24 24.31 21.57 9.52
C VAL A 24 25.01 20.95 8.33
N ARG A 25 25.30 21.75 7.29
CA ARG A 25 26.04 21.28 6.10
C ARG A 25 27.47 20.85 6.43
N PHE A 26 28.11 21.53 7.38
CA PHE A 26 29.46 21.20 7.83
C PHE A 26 29.51 19.88 8.63
N LEU A 27 28.44 19.53 9.33
CA LEU A 27 28.32 18.27 10.09
C LEU A 27 27.93 17.08 9.21
N LEU A 28 27.08 17.29 8.20
CA LEU A 28 26.57 16.21 7.35
C LEU A 28 27.66 15.57 6.48
N ARG A 29 28.60 16.37 5.96
CA ARG A 29 29.68 15.93 5.07
C ARG A 29 30.59 14.85 5.68
N PRO A 30 31.19 15.04 6.88
CA PRO A 30 32.01 14.02 7.50
C PRO A 30 31.22 12.77 7.90
N TRP A 31 29.94 12.92 8.29
CA TRP A 31 29.09 11.79 8.66
C TRP A 31 28.78 10.87 7.47
N LEU A 32 28.51 11.46 6.30
CA LEU A 32 28.31 10.71 5.07
C LEU A 32 29.57 9.93 4.66
N LEU A 33 30.75 10.54 4.80
CA LEU A 33 32.02 9.85 4.51
C LEU A 33 32.26 8.68 5.47
N LEU A 34 31.97 8.86 6.76
CA LEU A 34 32.03 7.78 7.76
C LEU A 34 31.09 6.62 7.40
N ALA A 35 29.84 6.92 7.04
CA ALA A 35 28.86 5.90 6.64
C ALA A 35 29.29 5.12 5.40
N LEU A 36 29.86 5.82 4.40
CA LEU A 36 30.36 5.21 3.17
C LEU A 36 31.59 4.33 3.43
N MET A 37 32.48 4.77 4.32
CA MET A 37 33.66 4.02 4.72
C MET A 37 33.29 2.76 5.52
N LEU A 38 32.33 2.87 6.44
CA LEU A 38 31.79 1.73 7.19
C LEU A 38 31.13 0.69 6.26
N HIS A 39 30.31 1.15 5.30
CA HIS A 39 29.74 0.25 4.29
C HIS A 39 30.80 -0.42 3.43
N GLY A 40 31.85 0.31 3.04
CA GLY A 40 32.98 -0.24 2.30
C GLY A 40 33.69 -1.35 3.09
N VAL A 41 33.89 -1.18 4.40
CA VAL A 41 34.48 -2.21 5.27
C VAL A 41 33.57 -3.44 5.37
N VAL A 42 32.27 -3.26 5.57
CA VAL A 42 31.31 -4.38 5.64
C VAL A 42 31.29 -5.19 4.34
N LEU A 43 31.36 -4.54 3.19
CA LEU A 43 31.43 -5.21 1.89
C LEU A 43 32.79 -5.87 1.61
N TRP A 44 33.85 -5.38 2.26
CA TRP A 44 35.20 -5.94 2.12
C TRP A 44 35.48 -7.08 3.11
N LEU A 45 34.69 -7.23 4.17
CA LEU A 45 34.73 -8.43 4.97
C LEU A 45 34.28 -9.60 4.09
N PRO A 46 35.17 -10.57 3.77
CA PRO A 46 34.73 -11.78 3.12
C PRO A 46 33.65 -12.36 4.01
N LEU A 47 32.46 -12.59 3.45
CA LEU A 47 31.41 -13.39 4.07
C LEU A 47 32.11 -14.62 4.64
N LEU A 48 32.31 -14.64 5.96
CA LEU A 48 32.88 -15.80 6.61
C LEU A 48 32.00 -16.96 6.14
N PRO A 49 32.57 -18.04 5.60
CA PRO A 49 31.81 -19.24 5.24
C PRO A 49 31.19 -19.78 6.53
N GLY A 50 30.02 -19.25 6.85
CA GLY A 50 29.22 -19.54 8.01
C GLY A 50 28.26 -20.63 7.60
N ASP A 51 28.49 -21.79 8.18
CA ASP A 51 27.62 -22.94 8.28
C ASP A 51 27.02 -23.38 6.94
N GLU A 52 27.72 -24.34 6.34
CA GLU A 52 27.14 -25.23 5.35
C GLU A 52 25.77 -25.72 5.90
N PRO A 53 24.67 -25.49 5.17
CA PRO A 53 23.37 -26.02 5.56
C PRO A 53 23.53 -27.53 5.65
N LEU A 54 23.29 -28.07 6.85
CA LEU A 54 23.24 -29.51 7.08
C LEU A 54 22.33 -30.12 6.01
N GLU A 55 22.97 -30.90 5.15
CA GLU A 55 22.37 -31.67 4.07
C GLU A 55 21.11 -32.37 4.59
N PRO A 56 19.90 -32.00 4.10
CA PRO A 56 18.69 -32.63 4.56
C PRO A 56 18.73 -34.12 4.20
N GLU A 57 18.63 -34.95 5.24
CA GLU A 57 18.51 -36.39 5.19
C GLU A 57 17.43 -36.79 4.16
N PRO A 58 17.73 -37.67 3.18
CA PRO A 58 16.79 -38.00 2.12
C PRO A 58 15.60 -38.78 2.68
N GLU A 59 14.43 -38.16 2.68
CA GLU A 59 13.17 -38.85 2.94
C GLU A 59 12.85 -39.85 1.81
N PRO A 60 12.36 -41.06 2.15
CA PRO A 60 12.15 -42.11 1.18
C PRO A 60 10.97 -41.83 0.24
N GLU A 61 11.27 -41.91 -1.06
CA GLU A 61 10.29 -42.05 -2.14
C GLU A 61 9.37 -43.26 -1.91
N SER A 62 8.04 -43.04 -2.00
CA SER A 62 7.03 -43.95 -2.59
C SER A 62 5.66 -43.29 -2.34
N VAL A 63 4.71 -43.18 -3.26
CA VAL A 63 4.20 -44.15 -4.23
C VAL A 63 3.53 -43.39 -5.37
N SER A 64 3.92 -43.71 -6.60
CA SER A 64 3.20 -43.37 -7.83
C SER A 64 2.18 -44.47 -8.12
N LEU A 65 0.88 -44.17 -8.13
CA LEU A 65 -0.14 -44.93 -8.87
C LEU A 65 -1.37 -44.06 -9.11
N THR A 66 -1.74 -43.82 -10.37
CA THR A 66 -2.92 -44.46 -11.02
C THR A 66 -3.28 -43.71 -12.33
N PRO A 67 -3.60 -44.42 -13.42
CA PRO A 67 -3.53 -43.92 -14.80
C PRO A 67 -4.81 -43.23 -15.31
N LEU A 68 -4.62 -42.45 -16.38
CA LEU A 68 -5.60 -41.82 -17.27
C LEU A 68 -6.71 -42.76 -17.79
N PRO A 69 -7.93 -42.23 -17.95
CA PRO A 69 -8.83 -42.59 -19.05
C PRO A 69 -9.15 -41.38 -19.95
N LEU A 70 -9.00 -41.57 -21.27
CA LEU A 70 -9.50 -40.68 -22.33
C LEU A 70 -10.96 -41.03 -22.73
N PRO A 71 -11.69 -40.13 -23.43
CA PRO A 71 -13.15 -39.93 -23.38
C PRO A 71 -13.96 -40.85 -24.30
N PRO A 72 -15.30 -40.88 -24.18
CA PRO A 72 -16.09 -40.36 -25.31
C PRO A 72 -17.48 -39.74 -24.98
N ALA A 73 -17.95 -38.97 -25.98
CA ALA A 73 -19.35 -38.79 -26.44
C ALA A 73 -20.24 -37.69 -25.85
N GLU A 74 -20.63 -36.76 -26.74
CA GLU A 74 -21.92 -36.07 -26.76
C GLU A 74 -23.09 -37.07 -26.60
N GLU A 75 -24.03 -36.82 -25.68
CA GLU A 75 -25.49 -36.76 -25.93
C GLU A 75 -26.30 -36.74 -24.61
N ALA A 76 -27.45 -36.05 -24.70
CA ALA A 76 -28.63 -36.09 -23.84
C ALA A 76 -28.56 -35.48 -22.42
N ILE A 77 -29.19 -34.30 -22.30
CA ILE A 77 -29.64 -33.71 -21.04
C ILE A 77 -30.69 -34.66 -20.43
N VAL A 78 -30.28 -35.42 -19.40
CA VAL A 78 -31.18 -36.14 -18.51
C VAL A 78 -31.31 -35.32 -17.23
N LEU A 79 -32.53 -34.91 -16.90
CA LEU A 79 -32.85 -34.22 -15.65
C LEU A 79 -32.39 -35.09 -14.45
N PRO A 80 -31.67 -34.52 -13.46
CA PRO A 80 -31.23 -35.27 -12.30
C PRO A 80 -32.44 -35.79 -11.50
N PRO A 81 -32.42 -37.05 -11.03
CA PRO A 81 -33.43 -37.55 -10.12
C PRO A 81 -33.37 -36.78 -8.80
N SER A 82 -34.54 -36.51 -8.22
CA SER A 82 -34.68 -35.85 -6.92
C SER A 82 -33.77 -36.51 -5.87
N PRO A 83 -33.06 -35.73 -5.04
CA PRO A 83 -32.21 -36.28 -4.01
C PRO A 83 -33.02 -37.14 -3.03
N PRO A 84 -32.49 -38.29 -2.57
CA PRO A 84 -33.13 -39.10 -1.56
C PRO A 84 -33.32 -38.31 -0.26
N PRO A 85 -34.35 -38.62 0.55
CA PRO A 85 -34.56 -37.96 1.84
C PRO A 85 -33.30 -38.06 2.68
N SER A 86 -32.85 -36.91 3.20
CA SER A 86 -31.68 -36.84 4.06
C SER A 86 -31.88 -37.77 5.28
N PRO A 87 -30.86 -38.56 5.65
CA PRO A 87 -30.94 -39.40 6.83
C PRO A 87 -31.19 -38.55 8.08
N PRO A 88 -31.90 -39.09 9.09
CA PRO A 88 -32.13 -38.39 10.34
C PRO A 88 -30.78 -37.98 10.97
N PRO A 89 -30.69 -36.79 11.58
CA PRO A 89 -29.45 -36.29 12.17
C PRO A 89 -28.94 -37.29 13.21
N ALA A 90 -27.66 -37.64 13.09
CA ALA A 90 -26.98 -38.52 14.02
C ALA A 90 -27.08 -37.92 15.45
N PRO A 91 -27.27 -38.75 16.48
CA PRO A 91 -27.33 -38.29 17.86
C PRO A 91 -26.08 -37.50 18.22
N GLU A 92 -26.30 -36.28 18.68
CA GLU A 92 -25.26 -35.34 19.09
C GLU A 92 -24.38 -35.98 20.18
N PRO A 93 -23.04 -35.94 20.03
CA PRO A 93 -22.14 -36.53 21.01
C PRO A 93 -22.33 -35.84 22.38
N PRO A 94 -22.24 -36.58 23.49
CA PRO A 94 -22.37 -36.01 24.81
C PRO A 94 -21.31 -34.91 25.01
N PRO A 95 -21.66 -33.80 25.70
CA PRO A 95 -20.74 -32.69 25.93
C PRO A 95 -19.48 -33.20 26.63
N GLN A 96 -18.35 -33.08 25.93
CA GLN A 96 -17.05 -33.43 26.50
C GLN A 96 -16.77 -32.47 27.66
N ALA A 97 -16.42 -33.03 28.82
CA ALA A 97 -16.03 -32.25 29.98
C ALA A 97 -14.83 -31.35 29.61
N ILE A 98 -15.05 -30.05 29.70
CA ILE A 98 -14.04 -29.03 29.45
C ILE A 98 -12.89 -29.28 30.43
N ALA A 99 -11.72 -29.67 29.94
CA ALA A 99 -10.54 -29.81 30.76
C ALA A 99 -10.22 -28.46 31.42
N PRO A 100 -9.81 -28.42 32.69
CA PRO A 100 -9.49 -27.18 33.37
C PRO A 100 -8.38 -26.46 32.61
N THR A 101 -8.69 -25.24 32.17
CA THR A 101 -7.75 -24.34 31.50
C THR A 101 -6.52 -24.18 32.40
N PRO A 102 -5.29 -24.34 31.87
CA PRO A 102 -4.07 -24.11 32.62
C PRO A 102 -4.10 -22.70 33.21
N GLN A 103 -4.09 -22.59 34.54
CA GLN A 103 -3.94 -21.29 35.18
C GLN A 103 -2.54 -20.76 34.83
N ILE A 104 -2.52 -19.70 34.01
CA ILE A 104 -1.31 -18.93 33.72
C ILE A 104 -0.83 -18.38 35.06
N GLN A 105 0.30 -18.92 35.53
CA GLN A 105 0.98 -18.45 36.72
C GLN A 105 1.35 -16.98 36.52
N PRO A 106 1.03 -16.08 37.47
CA PRO A 106 1.40 -14.67 37.37
C PRO A 106 2.91 -14.55 37.17
N GLN A 107 3.31 -14.09 36.00
CA GLN A 107 4.71 -13.78 35.72
C GLN A 107 5.16 -12.70 36.73
N PRO A 108 6.35 -12.82 37.35
CA PRO A 108 6.82 -11.85 38.34
C PRO A 108 6.80 -10.46 37.74
N GLN A 109 6.04 -9.56 38.38
CA GLN A 109 5.95 -8.16 38.02
C GLN A 109 7.36 -7.59 38.02
N GLN A 110 7.84 -7.18 36.84
CA GLN A 110 9.11 -6.48 36.72
C GLN A 110 9.01 -5.20 37.55
N LEU A 111 9.95 -5.08 38.50
CA LEU A 111 10.11 -3.93 39.35
C LEU A 111 10.34 -2.70 38.46
N VAL A 112 9.36 -1.80 38.39
CA VAL A 112 9.49 -0.51 37.71
C VAL A 112 10.50 0.31 38.49
N ILE A 113 11.72 0.42 37.98
CA ILE A 113 12.74 1.32 38.49
C ILE A 113 12.23 2.76 38.23
N PRO A 114 12.16 3.64 39.24
CA PRO A 114 11.73 5.02 39.04
C PRO A 114 12.67 5.70 38.04
N GLN A 115 12.12 6.08 36.88
CA GLN A 115 12.87 6.84 35.90
C GLN A 115 13.17 8.24 36.47
N ASN A 116 14.43 8.62 36.33
CA ASN A 116 15.03 9.91 36.67
C ASN A 116 14.11 11.07 36.19
N PRO A 117 13.84 12.11 37.01
CA PRO A 117 12.99 13.23 36.63
C PRO A 117 13.45 13.85 35.31
N GLU A 118 12.48 14.00 34.41
CA GLU A 118 12.61 14.60 33.08
C GLU A 118 13.20 16.02 33.20
N PRO A 119 14.16 16.41 32.33
CA PRO A 119 14.73 17.75 32.34
C PRO A 119 13.63 18.79 32.13
N THR A 120 13.58 19.78 33.03
CA THR A 120 12.66 20.92 32.97
C THR A 120 12.76 21.60 31.59
N PRO A 121 11.65 21.86 30.89
CA PRO A 121 11.69 22.49 29.58
C PRO A 121 12.37 23.86 29.67
N SER A 122 13.40 24.05 28.84
CA SER A 122 14.05 25.34 28.64
C SER A 122 13.01 26.36 28.17
N PRO A 123 13.03 27.62 28.67
CA PRO A 123 12.05 28.63 28.34
C PRO A 123 11.92 28.83 26.82
N GLU A 124 10.67 28.87 26.39
CA GLU A 124 10.24 29.09 25.02
C GLU A 124 10.83 30.41 24.47
N PRO A 125 11.48 30.40 23.29
CA PRO A 125 12.03 31.61 22.71
C PRO A 125 10.91 32.61 22.44
N THR A 126 11.09 33.83 22.94
CA THR A 126 10.16 34.95 22.73
C THR A 126 9.97 35.17 21.23
N PRO A 127 8.72 35.25 20.71
CA PRO A 127 8.48 35.41 19.29
C PRO A 127 9.12 36.71 18.78
N MET A 128 9.96 36.56 17.76
CA MET A 128 10.58 37.67 17.05
C MET A 128 9.49 38.43 16.28
N PRO A 129 9.50 39.77 16.25
CA PRO A 129 8.45 40.57 15.62
C PRO A 129 8.27 40.19 14.15
N SER A 130 7.01 39.95 13.78
CA SER A 130 6.56 39.65 12.42
C SER A 130 6.98 40.80 11.48
N PRO A 131 7.59 40.52 10.32
CA PRO A 131 7.94 41.56 9.35
C PRO A 131 6.66 42.25 8.84
N GLU A 132 6.74 43.57 8.78
CA GLU A 132 5.71 44.46 8.25
C GLU A 132 5.42 44.08 6.77
N PRO A 133 4.15 43.86 6.39
CA PRO A 133 3.80 43.47 5.03
C PRO A 133 4.20 44.55 4.03
N ALA A 134 5.09 44.17 3.11
CA ALA A 134 5.50 45.02 2.00
C ALA A 134 4.30 45.34 1.09
N ALA A 135 4.26 46.61 0.65
CA ALA A 135 3.18 47.20 -0.11
C ALA A 135 2.73 46.35 -1.31
N THR A 136 1.41 46.23 -1.42
CA THR A 136 0.67 45.62 -2.52
C THR A 136 1.05 46.30 -3.85
N PRO A 137 1.46 45.57 -4.89
CA PRO A 137 1.66 46.17 -6.21
C PRO A 137 0.30 46.58 -6.79
N SER A 138 0.22 47.83 -7.27
CA SER A 138 -0.94 48.33 -8.02
C SER A 138 -1.24 47.45 -9.24
N PRO A 139 -2.52 47.16 -9.53
CA PRO A 139 -2.91 46.40 -10.71
C PRO A 139 -2.49 47.17 -11.97
N THR A 140 -1.56 46.59 -12.73
CA THR A 140 -1.24 47.08 -14.06
C THR A 140 -2.32 46.56 -15.00
N THR A 141 -3.10 47.48 -15.56
CA THR A 141 -4.12 47.22 -16.57
C THR A 141 -3.51 46.48 -17.77
N PRO A 142 -3.97 45.27 -18.12
CA PRO A 142 -3.53 44.58 -19.31
C PRO A 142 -3.96 45.35 -20.56
N ALA A 143 -3.00 45.69 -21.42
CA ALA A 143 -3.27 46.20 -22.75
C ALA A 143 -4.02 45.13 -23.56
N ALA A 144 -5.08 45.56 -24.26
CA ALA A 144 -5.87 44.73 -25.15
C ALA A 144 -4.97 44.12 -26.25
N GLY A 145 -4.65 42.84 -26.08
CA GLY A 145 -4.01 42.00 -27.07
C GLY A 145 -4.99 41.51 -28.14
N PRO A 146 -4.50 41.18 -29.35
CA PRO A 146 -5.32 40.97 -30.53
C PRO A 146 -6.29 39.79 -30.41
N SER A 147 -7.45 40.00 -31.03
CA SER A 147 -8.54 39.06 -31.27
C SER A 147 -8.06 37.62 -31.53
N PRO A 148 -8.59 36.61 -30.80
CA PRO A 148 -8.26 35.22 -31.05
C PRO A 148 -8.75 34.76 -32.43
N SER A 149 -7.83 34.04 -33.10
CA SER A 149 -8.01 33.24 -34.31
C SER A 149 -9.00 32.08 -34.05
N PRO A 150 -9.64 31.52 -35.09
CA PRO A 150 -10.89 30.76 -34.96
C PRO A 150 -10.75 29.45 -34.19
N ASP A 151 -11.85 29.13 -33.49
CA ASP A 151 -12.20 27.87 -32.86
C ASP A 151 -11.57 26.64 -33.53
N PRO A 152 -10.70 25.88 -32.83
CA PRO A 152 -10.51 24.48 -33.16
C PRO A 152 -11.85 23.79 -32.91
N ALA A 153 -12.45 23.28 -33.99
CA ALA A 153 -13.66 22.48 -33.97
C ALA A 153 -13.63 21.51 -32.79
N THR A 154 -14.57 21.67 -31.87
CA THR A 154 -14.93 20.72 -30.81
C THR A 154 -15.02 19.34 -31.45
N SER A 155 -13.97 18.55 -31.25
CA SER A 155 -13.97 17.13 -31.52
C SER A 155 -15.18 16.54 -30.78
N PRO A 156 -16.01 15.70 -31.42
CA PRO A 156 -17.22 15.18 -30.81
C PRO A 156 -16.84 14.53 -29.49
N SER A 157 -17.38 15.09 -28.40
CA SER A 157 -17.43 14.45 -27.09
C SER A 157 -17.93 13.04 -27.34
N SER A 158 -17.03 12.06 -27.25
CA SER A 158 -17.40 10.67 -27.34
C SER A 158 -18.45 10.45 -26.26
N GLU A 159 -19.66 10.16 -26.70
CA GLU A 159 -20.76 9.72 -25.85
C GLU A 159 -20.21 8.54 -25.06
N ALA A 160 -19.87 8.80 -23.79
CA ALA A 160 -19.26 7.80 -22.93
C ALA A 160 -20.27 6.67 -22.83
N THR A 161 -19.92 5.50 -23.35
CA THR A 161 -20.60 4.24 -23.05
C THR A 161 -20.84 4.23 -21.55
N PRO A 162 -22.08 3.97 -21.06
CA PRO A 162 -22.37 3.96 -19.64
C PRO A 162 -21.38 3.01 -18.98
N THR A 163 -20.46 3.58 -18.20
CA THR A 163 -19.55 2.78 -17.38
C THR A 163 -20.47 1.91 -16.50
N PRO A 164 -20.26 0.59 -16.46
CA PRO A 164 -21.05 -0.28 -15.59
C PRO A 164 -21.09 0.34 -14.20
N ASP A 165 -22.29 0.40 -13.60
CA ASP A 165 -22.50 0.88 -12.23
C ASP A 165 -21.63 0.06 -11.27
N THR A 166 -20.42 0.53 -11.04
CA THR A 166 -19.53 -0.08 -10.05
C THR A 166 -19.93 0.47 -8.69
N PRO A 167 -20.10 -0.39 -7.66
CA PRO A 167 -20.58 0.04 -6.35
C PRO A 167 -19.62 1.00 -5.64
N TRP A 168 -18.40 1.17 -6.16
CA TRP A 168 -17.39 2.05 -5.61
C TRP A 168 -17.27 3.44 -6.27
N THR A 169 -18.21 3.81 -7.15
CA THR A 169 -18.18 5.12 -7.81
C THR A 169 -18.48 6.29 -6.86
N ASP A 170 -19.24 6.02 -5.80
CA ASP A 170 -19.64 7.02 -4.79
C ASP A 170 -18.70 7.06 -3.56
N LEU A 171 -17.60 6.32 -3.59
CA LEU A 171 -16.69 6.28 -2.44
C LEU A 171 -15.97 7.62 -2.23
N PRO A 172 -15.68 7.99 -0.98
CA PRO A 172 -14.85 9.15 -0.71
C PRO A 172 -13.46 8.93 -1.33
N HIS A 173 -12.89 10.00 -1.87
CA HIS A 173 -11.52 10.03 -2.33
C HIS A 173 -10.74 11.05 -1.52
N ILE A 174 -9.46 10.77 -1.30
CA ILE A 174 -8.59 11.66 -0.53
C ILE A 174 -8.42 12.97 -1.32
N GLU A 175 -8.51 14.10 -0.62
CA GLU A 175 -8.31 15.41 -1.22
C GLU A 175 -6.92 15.49 -1.90
N GLY A 176 -6.92 15.89 -3.17
CA GLY A 176 -5.69 15.95 -3.99
C GLY A 176 -5.27 14.62 -4.62
N ALA A 177 -5.99 13.52 -4.39
CA ALA A 177 -5.77 12.29 -5.13
C ALA A 177 -6.09 12.49 -6.62
N THR A 178 -5.24 11.95 -7.49
CA THR A 178 -5.41 11.98 -8.94
C THR A 178 -5.81 10.59 -9.44
N ALA A 179 -6.89 10.50 -10.21
CA ALA A 179 -7.32 9.25 -10.85
C ALA A 179 -6.37 8.84 -11.99
N GLY A 180 -6.32 7.54 -12.30
CA GLY A 180 -5.65 7.03 -13.49
C GLY A 180 -4.22 6.54 -13.27
N CYS A 181 -3.86 6.02 -12.09
CA CYS A 181 -2.51 5.45 -11.93
C CYS A 181 -2.31 4.20 -12.81
N GLY A 182 -1.23 4.20 -13.60
CA GLY A 182 -0.91 3.11 -14.52
C GLY A 182 -1.92 2.95 -15.67
N GLY A 183 -2.75 3.96 -15.96
CA GLY A 183 -3.80 3.86 -16.97
C GLY A 183 -5.04 3.10 -16.52
N GLN A 184 -5.16 2.80 -15.22
CA GLN A 184 -6.36 2.19 -14.64
C GLN A 184 -7.26 3.26 -14.02
N ASP A 185 -8.50 3.28 -14.46
CA ASP A 185 -9.55 4.24 -14.10
C ASP A 185 -10.07 4.09 -12.66
N VAL A 186 -9.89 2.91 -12.06
CA VAL A 186 -10.20 2.62 -10.64
C VAL A 186 -9.01 2.85 -9.69
N CYS A 187 -7.88 3.34 -10.21
CA CYS A 187 -6.66 3.57 -9.46
C CYS A 187 -6.50 5.06 -9.13
N TRP A 188 -6.24 5.37 -7.86
CA TRP A 188 -6.03 6.71 -7.34
C TRP A 188 -4.64 6.89 -6.76
N GLN A 189 -4.00 8.02 -7.04
CA GLN A 189 -2.65 8.33 -6.58
C GLN A 189 -2.61 9.61 -5.76
N THR A 190 -1.91 9.56 -4.63
CA THR A 190 -1.67 10.70 -3.73
C THR A 190 -0.20 11.14 -3.81
N ASP A 191 0.14 12.30 -3.24
CA ASP A 191 1.52 12.81 -3.15
C ASP A 191 2.29 12.24 -1.94
N THR A 192 1.59 11.77 -0.91
CA THR A 192 2.20 11.10 0.24
C THR A 192 2.79 9.75 -0.17
N ARG A 193 3.99 9.42 0.31
CA ARG A 193 4.65 8.15 -0.02
C ARG A 193 4.27 6.99 0.88
N ARG A 194 3.55 7.25 1.97
CA ARG A 194 3.23 6.24 2.98
C ARG A 194 1.80 5.76 2.77
N TRP A 195 1.66 4.52 2.30
CA TRP A 195 0.35 3.90 2.12
C TRP A 195 -0.47 3.89 3.41
N SER A 196 0.16 3.76 4.58
CA SER A 196 -0.51 3.74 5.88
C SER A 196 -1.24 5.06 6.20
N THR A 197 -0.71 6.20 5.76
CA THR A 197 -1.34 7.52 5.95
C THR A 197 -2.59 7.69 5.06
N VAL A 198 -2.49 7.22 3.82
CA VAL A 198 -3.63 7.14 2.88
C VAL A 198 -4.73 6.25 3.49
N ARG A 199 -4.36 5.08 3.98
CA ARG A 199 -5.26 4.16 4.68
C ARG A 199 -5.98 4.85 5.83
N GLU A 200 -5.26 5.43 6.78
CA GLU A 200 -5.87 6.03 7.99
C GLU A 200 -6.88 7.12 7.65
N THR A 201 -6.60 7.91 6.61
CA THR A 201 -7.51 8.95 6.13
C THR A 201 -8.77 8.35 5.50
N LEU A 202 -8.58 7.41 4.57
CA LEU A 202 -9.70 6.79 3.85
C LEU A 202 -10.57 5.92 4.78
N GLU A 203 -9.96 5.24 5.74
CA GLU A 203 -10.65 4.47 6.79
C GLU A 203 -11.55 5.38 7.63
N ALA A 204 -11.05 6.55 8.06
CA ALA A 204 -11.86 7.50 8.81
C ALA A 204 -13.08 7.99 8.01
N ASP A 205 -12.89 8.29 6.72
CA ASP A 205 -13.97 8.74 5.83
C ASP A 205 -15.01 7.65 5.56
N LEU A 206 -14.57 6.40 5.35
CA LEU A 206 -15.46 5.26 5.13
C LEU A 206 -16.25 4.89 6.38
N VAL A 207 -15.60 4.89 7.55
CA VAL A 207 -16.29 4.66 8.84
C VAL A 207 -17.31 5.78 9.10
N ALA A 208 -16.99 7.03 8.76
CA ALA A 208 -17.92 8.14 8.87
C ALA A 208 -19.17 7.99 7.97
N GLN A 209 -19.07 7.22 6.88
CA GLN A 209 -20.18 6.87 5.99
C GLN A 209 -20.92 5.58 6.40
N GLY A 210 -20.48 4.92 7.48
CA GLY A 210 -21.12 3.73 8.02
C GLY A 210 -20.60 2.40 7.48
N TYR A 211 -19.52 2.42 6.70
CA TYR A 211 -18.84 1.19 6.27
C TYR A 211 -18.06 0.56 7.43
N THR A 212 -17.92 -0.77 7.39
CA THR A 212 -17.01 -1.51 8.27
C THR A 212 -15.80 -1.97 7.46
N LEU A 213 -14.59 -1.78 7.98
CA LEU A 213 -13.37 -2.24 7.32
C LEU A 213 -12.77 -3.40 8.11
N ARG A 214 -12.38 -4.46 7.39
CA ARG A 214 -11.60 -5.57 7.93
C ARG A 214 -10.23 -5.63 7.28
N ASP A 215 -9.18 -5.57 8.09
CA ASP A 215 -7.81 -5.77 7.61
C ASP A 215 -7.60 -7.24 7.22
N VAL A 216 -7.35 -7.49 5.93
CA VAL A 216 -7.09 -8.81 5.36
C VAL A 216 -5.67 -8.90 4.77
N THR A 217 -4.79 -7.96 5.16
CA THR A 217 -3.40 -7.90 4.64
C THR A 217 -2.62 -9.18 4.95
N SER A 218 -2.78 -9.74 6.15
CA SER A 218 -2.10 -11.01 6.51
C SER A 218 -2.67 -12.23 5.79
N GLU A 219 -3.96 -12.21 5.45
CA GLU A 219 -4.65 -13.33 4.79
C GLU A 219 -4.32 -13.41 3.29
N SER A 220 -4.01 -12.27 2.70
CA SER A 220 -3.69 -12.11 1.27
C SER A 220 -2.23 -12.45 0.93
N GLY A 221 -1.39 -12.78 1.92
CA GLY A 221 0.03 -13.10 1.70
C GLY A 221 0.88 -11.91 1.26
N ILE A 222 0.34 -10.69 1.38
CA ILE A 222 1.02 -9.44 1.02
C ILE A 222 1.85 -8.99 2.21
N ASN A 223 3.06 -8.48 1.94
CA ASN A 223 3.90 -7.97 3.01
C ASN A 223 3.42 -6.56 3.44
N PRO A 224 3.10 -6.37 4.73
CA PRO A 224 2.47 -5.16 5.25
C PRO A 224 3.39 -3.93 5.22
N ASP A 225 4.69 -4.09 4.98
CA ASP A 225 5.63 -2.95 4.96
C ASP A 225 5.41 -2.06 3.73
N PHE A 226 4.91 -2.60 2.63
CA PHE A 226 4.76 -1.86 1.36
C PHE A 226 3.34 -1.74 0.84
N ALA A 227 2.44 -2.60 1.31
CA ALA A 227 1.05 -2.61 0.89
C ALA A 227 0.12 -3.05 2.02
N GLY A 228 -1.17 -2.73 1.88
CA GLY A 228 -2.23 -3.18 2.78
C GLY A 228 -3.50 -3.49 2.00
N VAL A 229 -4.29 -4.44 2.48
CA VAL A 229 -5.56 -4.84 1.87
C VAL A 229 -6.66 -4.85 2.91
N PHE A 230 -7.76 -4.16 2.58
CA PHE A 230 -8.92 -4.04 3.44
C PHE A 230 -10.16 -4.52 2.70
N ALA A 231 -10.90 -5.44 3.31
CA ALA A 231 -12.25 -5.76 2.87
C ALA A 231 -13.20 -4.71 3.42
N VAL A 232 -13.99 -4.09 2.55
CA VAL A 232 -15.04 -3.15 2.95
C VAL A 232 -16.36 -3.90 2.99
N GLU A 233 -16.99 -3.88 4.15
CA GLU A 233 -18.23 -4.58 4.45
C GLU A 233 -19.38 -3.58 4.56
N GLU A 234 -20.48 -3.89 3.86
CA GLU A 234 -21.75 -3.21 4.00
C GLU A 234 -22.73 -4.19 4.66
N GLY A 235 -22.91 -4.05 5.98
CA GLY A 235 -23.65 -5.03 6.77
C GLY A 235 -22.86 -6.31 7.03
N THR A 236 -23.25 -7.42 6.41
CA THR A 236 -22.59 -8.74 6.57
C THR A 236 -21.94 -9.28 5.29
N GLU A 237 -22.01 -8.52 4.20
CA GLU A 237 -21.45 -8.90 2.91
C GLU A 237 -20.23 -8.04 2.60
N ILE A 238 -19.20 -8.67 2.03
CA ILE A 238 -18.02 -7.96 1.54
C ILE A 238 -18.44 -7.29 0.23
N ALA A 239 -18.45 -5.96 0.22
CA ALA A 239 -18.82 -5.20 -0.97
C ALA A 239 -17.66 -5.16 -1.97
N TYR A 240 -16.44 -4.89 -1.50
CA TYR A 240 -15.23 -4.80 -2.33
C TYR A 240 -13.96 -4.77 -1.44
N TYR A 241 -12.80 -4.79 -2.09
CA TYR A 241 -11.48 -4.71 -1.47
C TYR A 241 -10.79 -3.42 -1.87
N ILE A 242 -10.15 -2.75 -0.91
CA ILE A 242 -9.27 -1.61 -1.13
C ILE A 242 -7.83 -2.07 -0.91
N HIS A 243 -7.00 -1.87 -1.94
CA HIS A 243 -5.58 -2.16 -1.88
C HIS A 243 -4.81 -0.86 -1.84
N PHE A 244 -3.82 -0.77 -0.96
CA PHE A 244 -2.94 0.37 -0.83
C PHE A 244 -1.51 -0.07 -1.14
N VAL A 245 -0.76 0.72 -1.91
CA VAL A 245 0.63 0.42 -2.26
C VAL A 245 1.46 1.69 -2.16
N SER A 246 2.66 1.61 -1.58
CA SER A 246 3.62 2.72 -1.61
C SER A 246 4.46 2.69 -2.89
N GLY A 247 4.39 3.77 -3.68
CA GLY A 247 5.19 3.96 -4.89
C GLY A 247 6.21 5.11 -4.77
N LEU A 248 7.08 5.25 -5.77
CA LEU A 248 8.10 6.32 -5.83
C LEU A 248 7.50 7.72 -5.99
N GLU A 249 6.39 7.78 -6.70
CA GLU A 249 5.64 9.00 -7.03
C GLU A 249 4.51 9.30 -6.02
N GLY A 250 4.40 8.48 -4.97
CA GLY A 250 3.34 8.56 -3.98
C GLY A 250 2.65 7.23 -3.74
N ALA A 251 1.72 7.21 -2.81
CA ALA A 251 0.92 6.05 -2.46
C ALA A 251 -0.30 5.99 -3.38
N ARG A 252 -0.57 4.78 -3.85
CA ARG A 252 -1.67 4.46 -4.76
C ARG A 252 -2.67 3.58 -4.03
N TYR A 253 -3.94 3.74 -4.35
CA TYR A 253 -4.97 2.81 -3.91
C TYR A 253 -5.93 2.45 -5.05
N ILE A 254 -6.42 1.22 -5.02
CA ILE A 254 -7.32 0.67 -6.03
C ILE A 254 -8.44 -0.13 -5.36
N MET A 255 -9.64 0.00 -5.92
CA MET A 255 -10.85 -0.71 -5.48
C MET A 255 -11.12 -1.85 -6.46
N ALA A 256 -11.38 -3.05 -5.94
CA ALA A 256 -11.63 -4.25 -6.74
C ALA A 256 -12.63 -5.19 -6.06
N GLU A 257 -13.35 -6.01 -6.84
CA GLU A 257 -14.31 -7.01 -6.33
C GLU A 257 -13.62 -8.19 -5.61
N ALA A 258 -12.35 -8.42 -5.92
CA ALA A 258 -11.54 -9.50 -5.37
C ALA A 258 -10.18 -8.97 -4.88
N PRO A 259 -9.53 -9.67 -3.94
CA PRO A 259 -8.19 -9.31 -3.52
C PRO A 259 -7.20 -9.50 -4.68
N LEU A 260 -6.42 -8.48 -4.97
CA LEU A 260 -5.33 -8.51 -5.95
C LEU A 260 -4.21 -9.41 -5.45
N THR A 261 -3.57 -10.09 -6.38
CA THR A 261 -2.38 -10.90 -6.14
C THR A 261 -1.16 -10.01 -5.85
N ALA A 262 -0.12 -10.60 -5.24
CA ALA A 262 1.13 -9.89 -4.98
C ALA A 262 1.80 -9.37 -6.27
N ASP A 263 1.66 -10.09 -7.39
CA ASP A 263 2.22 -9.68 -8.69
C ASP A 263 1.48 -8.46 -9.27
N GLU A 264 0.16 -8.41 -9.17
CA GLU A 264 -0.65 -7.25 -9.59
C GLU A 264 -0.32 -6.00 -8.76
N LEU A 265 -0.09 -6.17 -7.45
CA LEU A 265 0.33 -5.08 -6.59
C LEU A 265 1.76 -4.61 -6.87
N ASP A 266 2.68 -5.51 -7.27
CA ASP A 266 4.01 -5.10 -7.73
C ASP A 266 3.94 -4.30 -9.03
N GLU A 267 3.02 -4.65 -9.94
CA GLU A 267 2.79 -3.86 -11.15
C GLU A 267 2.28 -2.45 -10.81
N LEU A 268 1.35 -2.33 -9.86
CA LEU A 268 0.88 -1.04 -9.36
C LEU A 268 1.96 -0.21 -8.65
N ARG A 269 3.08 -0.82 -8.22
CA ARG A 269 4.19 -0.11 -7.56
C ARG A 269 5.15 0.55 -8.55
N ARG A 270 5.23 0.03 -9.76
CA ARG A 270 6.18 0.47 -10.80
C ARG A 270 5.78 1.82 -11.39
#